data_AF-A0A351BXW2-F1
#
_entry.id   AF-A0A351BXW2-F1
#
_cell.length_a   1.000
_cell.length_b   1.000
_cell.length_c   1.000
_cell.angle_alpha   90.00
_cell.angle_beta   90.00
_cell.angle_gamma   90.00
#
_symmetry.space_group_name_H-M   'P 1'
#
loop_
_entity.id
_entity.type
_entity.pdbx_description
1 polymer ?
#
loop_
_entity_poly.entity_id
_entity_poly.type
_entity_poly.pdbx_seq_one_letter_code
_entity_poly.pdbx_strand_id
1 'polypeptide(L)'
;MNNNRIKVFLILLISFLFNPAAFSQVKLLIPMENTQTDHLKAYGIAYRHLLGNKEVDWLLNYRGGSFMFGYSAKLQEECNAKGVYYELLEGTQTAQVYAEAKDDKNNMDVVRLEKVARIAVYVPPNALPWDDAVQLVLEYAEIPYDKLWDEEVLSGKLKGYDWLHLHHEDFTGQFGKFFATYGSAPWYLNQQKINEDMAAKLG
;
A
#
# COMPACT_ATOMS: atom_id res chain seq x y z
N MET A 1 0.88 16.16 -60.66
CA MET A 1 0.78 16.17 -59.19
C MET A 1 2.00 16.88 -58.64
N ASN A 2 1.82 17.90 -57.79
CA ASN A 2 2.91 18.81 -57.41
C ASN A 2 3.92 18.08 -56.47
N ASN A 3 5.21 18.03 -56.80
CA ASN A 3 6.23 17.27 -56.06
C ASN A 3 6.30 17.65 -54.56
N ASN A 4 5.94 18.88 -54.22
CA ASN A 4 5.88 19.33 -52.83
C ASN A 4 4.72 18.69 -52.04
N ARG A 5 3.59 18.37 -52.67
CA ARG A 5 2.48 17.67 -52.02
C ARG A 5 2.84 16.21 -51.71
N ILE A 6 3.61 15.57 -52.60
CA ILE A 6 4.11 14.20 -52.38
C ILE A 6 5.11 14.17 -51.23
N LYS A 7 6.03 15.15 -51.15
CA LYS A 7 6.98 15.27 -50.03
C LYS A 7 6.28 15.51 -48.69
N VAL A 8 5.29 16.41 -48.64
CA VAL A 8 4.51 16.66 -47.42
C VAL A 8 3.72 15.41 -46.99
N PHE A 9 3.14 14.68 -47.94
CA PHE A 9 2.44 13.43 -47.66
C PHE A 9 3.40 12.35 -47.13
N LEU A 10 4.61 12.25 -47.70
CA LEU A 10 5.65 11.32 -47.21
C LEU A 10 6.10 11.65 -45.80
N ILE A 11 6.29 12.95 -45.48
CA ILE A 11 6.69 13.41 -44.14
C ILE A 11 5.59 13.10 -43.11
N LEU A 12 4.32 13.34 -43.46
CA LEU A 12 3.18 13.00 -42.60
C LEU A 12 3.07 11.49 -42.36
N LEU A 13 3.27 10.67 -43.40
CA LEU A 13 3.26 9.21 -43.30
C LEU A 13 4.41 8.68 -42.40
N ILE A 14 5.62 9.22 -42.56
CA ILE A 14 6.77 8.88 -41.71
C ILE A 14 6.52 9.31 -40.26
N SER A 15 5.96 10.50 -40.03
CA SER A 15 5.62 10.94 -38.67
C SER A 15 4.53 10.09 -38.00
N PHE A 16 3.65 9.45 -38.78
CA PHE A 16 2.64 8.52 -38.27
C PHE A 16 3.23 7.14 -37.94
N LEU A 17 4.24 6.69 -38.70
CA LEU A 17 4.95 5.43 -38.45
C LEU A 17 5.89 5.49 -37.24
N PHE A 18 6.38 6.68 -36.89
CA PHE A 18 7.22 6.92 -35.71
C PHE A 18 6.43 7.41 -34.49
N ASN A 19 5.15 7.06 -34.36
CA ASN A 19 4.41 7.38 -33.16
C ASN A 19 4.75 6.37 -32.04
N PRO A 20 5.56 6.74 -31.02
CA PRO A 20 5.96 5.82 -29.95
C PRO A 20 4.75 5.36 -29.09
N ALA A 21 3.58 5.99 -29.26
CA ALA A 21 2.34 5.64 -28.58
C ALA A 21 1.71 4.31 -29.06
N ALA A 22 2.18 3.72 -30.17
CA ALA A 22 1.64 2.46 -30.69
C ALA A 22 2.31 1.19 -30.12
N PHE A 23 3.35 1.34 -29.29
CA PHE A 23 3.86 0.19 -28.54
C PHE A 23 2.90 -0.12 -27.40
N SER A 24 2.18 -1.23 -27.54
CA SER A 24 1.49 -1.87 -26.43
C SER A 24 2.48 -1.98 -25.26
N GLN A 25 2.29 -1.14 -24.24
CA GLN A 25 3.15 -1.17 -23.08
C GLN A 25 2.87 -2.46 -22.31
N VAL A 26 3.89 -3.30 -22.20
CA VAL A 26 3.87 -4.46 -21.30
C VAL A 26 3.43 -3.98 -19.92
N LYS A 27 2.49 -4.67 -19.31
CA LYS A 27 2.08 -4.46 -17.93
C LYS A 27 2.58 -5.60 -17.08
N LEU A 28 2.84 -5.32 -15.81
CA LEU A 28 3.13 -6.31 -14.80
C LEU A 28 1.92 -6.40 -13.88
N LEU A 29 1.25 -7.54 -13.86
CA LEU A 29 0.13 -7.83 -12.98
C LEU A 29 0.65 -8.63 -11.79
N ILE A 30 0.39 -8.15 -10.58
CA ILE A 30 0.55 -8.92 -9.35
C ILE A 30 -0.84 -9.41 -8.93
N PRO A 31 -1.18 -10.69 -9.18
CA PRO A 31 -2.44 -11.25 -8.71
C PRO A 31 -2.41 -11.40 -7.19
N MET A 32 -3.58 -11.26 -6.56
CA MET A 32 -3.71 -11.29 -5.09
C MET A 32 -4.58 -12.46 -4.60
N GLU A 33 -4.99 -13.35 -5.50
CA GLU A 33 -5.62 -14.62 -5.18
C GLU A 33 -4.61 -15.66 -4.66
N ASN A 34 -5.05 -16.90 -4.49
CA ASN A 34 -4.27 -17.97 -3.85
C ASN A 34 -3.00 -18.38 -4.62
N THR A 35 -2.81 -17.93 -5.86
CA THR A 35 -1.58 -18.19 -6.63
C THR A 35 -0.41 -17.30 -6.22
N GLN A 36 -0.68 -16.23 -5.47
CA GLN A 36 0.36 -15.32 -5.01
C GLN A 36 1.25 -16.00 -3.96
N THR A 37 2.56 -15.86 -4.15
CA THR A 37 3.59 -16.48 -3.32
C THR A 37 3.87 -15.68 -2.04
N ASP A 38 3.66 -14.36 -2.06
CA ASP A 38 3.79 -13.52 -0.86
C ASP A 38 2.90 -12.26 -0.96
N HIS A 39 1.70 -12.32 -0.37
CA HIS A 39 0.75 -11.19 -0.40
C HIS A 39 1.25 -9.97 0.38
N LEU A 40 1.93 -10.16 1.50
CA LEU A 40 2.37 -9.05 2.34
C LEU A 40 3.48 -8.26 1.64
N LYS A 41 4.44 -8.96 1.02
CA LYS A 41 5.48 -8.31 0.20
C LYS A 41 4.88 -7.67 -1.04
N ALA A 42 3.82 -8.22 -1.64
CA ALA A 42 3.12 -7.59 -2.76
C ALA A 42 2.56 -6.21 -2.41
N TYR A 43 1.91 -6.07 -1.25
CA TYR A 43 1.49 -4.74 -0.74
C TYR A 43 2.68 -3.79 -0.54
N GLY A 44 3.80 -4.30 -0.01
CA GLY A 44 5.05 -3.54 0.12
C GLY A 44 5.59 -3.03 -1.22
N ILE A 45 5.55 -3.85 -2.27
CA ILE A 45 5.94 -3.45 -3.63
C ILE A 45 5.01 -2.34 -4.15
N ALA A 46 3.69 -2.50 -4.01
CA ALA A 46 2.74 -1.47 -4.42
C ALA A 46 2.99 -0.14 -3.69
N TYR A 47 3.22 -0.19 -2.38
CA TYR A 47 3.53 1.00 -1.57
C TYR A 47 4.83 1.68 -2.03
N ARG A 48 5.91 0.92 -2.21
CA ARG A 48 7.20 1.46 -2.67
C ARG A 48 7.13 2.00 -4.11
N HIS A 49 6.30 1.41 -4.96
CA HIS A 49 6.04 1.92 -6.30
C HIS A 49 5.44 3.33 -6.24
N LEU A 50 4.39 3.50 -5.42
CA LEU A 50 3.74 4.78 -5.16
C LEU A 50 4.68 5.81 -4.51
N LEU A 51 5.55 5.37 -3.58
CA LEU A 51 6.55 6.24 -2.95
C LEU A 51 7.54 6.83 -3.97
N GLY A 52 7.77 6.12 -5.07
CA GLY A 52 8.56 6.59 -6.21
C GLY A 52 7.85 7.58 -7.13
N ASN A 53 6.72 8.17 -6.71
CA ASN A 53 5.83 9.02 -7.51
C ASN A 53 5.39 8.35 -8.83
N LYS A 54 5.12 7.04 -8.76
CA LYS A 54 4.56 6.27 -9.87
C LYS A 54 3.16 5.83 -9.50
N GLU A 55 2.37 5.53 -10.52
CA GLU A 55 0.98 5.14 -10.37
C GLU A 55 0.82 3.63 -10.50
N VAL A 56 -0.18 3.07 -9.81
CA VAL A 56 -0.61 1.68 -9.93
C VAL A 56 -2.13 1.62 -10.01
N ASP A 57 -2.65 0.73 -10.85
CA ASP A 57 -4.08 0.43 -10.89
C ASP A 57 -4.39 -0.72 -9.94
N TRP A 58 -5.25 -0.47 -8.94
CA TRP A 58 -5.80 -1.48 -8.05
C TRP A 58 -7.10 -2.01 -8.65
N LEU A 59 -7.09 -3.29 -9.02
CA LEU A 59 -8.22 -3.98 -9.65
C LEU A 59 -9.07 -4.63 -8.55
N LEU A 60 -10.05 -3.88 -8.04
CA LEU A 60 -10.94 -4.32 -6.96
C LEU A 60 -11.66 -5.61 -7.33
N ASN A 61 -11.58 -6.60 -6.45
CA ASN A 61 -12.17 -7.94 -6.58
C ASN A 61 -11.75 -8.76 -7.83
N TYR A 62 -10.97 -8.20 -8.75
CA TYR A 62 -10.34 -8.95 -9.82
C TYR A 62 -9.15 -9.73 -9.27
N ARG A 63 -9.25 -11.07 -9.34
CA ARG A 63 -8.21 -12.02 -8.88
C ARG A 63 -7.66 -11.66 -7.48
N GLY A 64 -8.57 -11.44 -6.54
CA GLY A 64 -8.26 -11.12 -5.14
C GLY A 64 -7.87 -9.67 -4.85
N GLY A 65 -8.12 -8.72 -5.76
CA GLY A 65 -7.73 -7.32 -5.58
C GLY A 65 -6.35 -7.01 -6.16
N SER A 66 -6.11 -7.43 -7.40
CA SER A 66 -4.78 -7.41 -8.03
C SER A 66 -4.22 -6.01 -8.26
N PHE A 67 -2.90 -5.91 -8.39
CA PHE A 67 -2.22 -4.65 -8.74
C PHE A 67 -1.65 -4.71 -10.15
N MET A 68 -1.99 -3.72 -10.97
CA MET A 68 -1.51 -3.60 -12.34
C MET A 68 -0.54 -2.43 -12.47
N PHE A 69 0.69 -2.72 -12.87
CA PHE A 69 1.78 -1.76 -12.98
C PHE A 69 2.20 -1.55 -14.43
N GLY A 70 2.73 -0.35 -14.73
CA GLY A 70 3.60 -0.19 -15.89
C GLY A 70 4.85 -1.05 -15.74
N TYR A 71 5.20 -1.83 -16.77
CA TYR A 71 6.39 -2.66 -16.72
C TYR A 71 7.66 -1.81 -16.58
N SER A 72 8.58 -2.29 -15.73
CA SER A 72 9.97 -1.86 -15.74
C SER A 72 10.85 -3.00 -15.23
N ALA A 73 12.06 -3.12 -15.77
CA ALA A 73 13.01 -4.16 -15.33
C ALA A 73 13.28 -4.08 -13.81
N LYS A 74 13.34 -2.86 -13.25
CA LYS A 74 13.51 -2.64 -11.80
C LYS A 74 12.37 -3.23 -10.97
N LEU A 75 11.11 -3.04 -11.39
CA LEU A 75 9.96 -3.60 -10.68
C LEU A 75 9.96 -5.13 -10.75
N GLN A 76 10.30 -5.68 -11.91
CA GLN A 76 10.39 -7.13 -12.10
C GLN A 76 11.48 -7.74 -11.20
N GLU A 77 12.67 -7.12 -11.16
CA GLU A 77 13.76 -7.52 -10.28
C GLU A 77 13.36 -7.46 -8.81
N GLU A 78 12.64 -6.41 -8.41
CA GLU A 78 12.10 -6.28 -7.05
C GLU A 78 11.11 -7.40 -6.71
N CYS A 79 10.18 -7.72 -7.61
CA CYS A 79 9.25 -8.84 -7.41
C CYS A 79 10.00 -10.16 -7.24
N ASN A 80 10.98 -10.43 -8.11
CA ASN A 80 11.84 -11.62 -8.01
C ASN A 80 12.58 -11.68 -6.68
N ALA A 81 13.21 -10.56 -6.26
CA ALA A 81 14.00 -10.48 -5.03
C ALA A 81 13.15 -10.64 -3.76
N LYS A 82 11.88 -10.24 -3.81
CA LYS A 82 10.93 -10.37 -2.70
C LYS A 82 10.08 -11.64 -2.77
N GLY A 83 10.30 -12.50 -3.77
CA GLY A 83 9.53 -13.74 -3.93
C GLY A 83 8.05 -13.50 -4.22
N VAL A 84 7.70 -12.39 -4.89
CA VAL A 84 6.33 -12.04 -5.24
C VAL A 84 6.04 -12.51 -6.66
N TYR A 85 4.96 -13.27 -6.83
CA TYR A 85 4.51 -13.76 -8.12
C TYR A 85 3.88 -12.63 -8.94
N TYR A 86 4.19 -12.63 -10.23
CA TYR A 86 3.65 -11.68 -11.20
C TYR A 86 3.48 -12.32 -12.57
N GLU A 87 2.67 -11.67 -13.40
CA GLU A 87 2.46 -12.00 -14.80
C GLU A 87 2.80 -10.79 -15.66
N LEU A 88 3.46 -11.03 -16.79
CA LEU A 88 3.66 -10.00 -17.82
C LEU A 88 2.54 -10.11 -18.84
N LEU A 89 1.81 -9.01 -19.02
CA LEU A 89 0.68 -8.93 -19.93
C LEU A 89 0.98 -7.96 -21.06
N GLU A 90 0.58 -8.34 -22.28
CA GLU A 90 0.78 -7.52 -23.46
C GLU A 90 -0.54 -7.27 -24.19
N GLY A 91 -0.70 -6.04 -24.69
CA GLY A 91 -1.67 -5.64 -25.70
C GLY A 91 -3.09 -6.07 -25.38
N THR A 92 -3.52 -7.14 -26.06
CA THR A 92 -4.86 -7.70 -25.95
C THR A 92 -5.16 -8.26 -24.56
N GLN A 93 -4.18 -8.87 -23.89
CA GLN A 93 -4.38 -9.44 -22.56
C GLN A 93 -4.67 -8.33 -21.53
N THR A 94 -3.86 -7.27 -21.55
CA THR A 94 -4.08 -6.10 -20.69
C THR A 94 -5.45 -5.47 -20.93
N ALA A 95 -5.84 -5.32 -22.19
CA ALA A 95 -7.15 -4.76 -22.54
C ALA A 95 -8.32 -5.64 -22.05
N GLN A 96 -8.18 -6.97 -22.12
CA GLN A 96 -9.17 -7.92 -21.62
C GLN A 96 -9.32 -7.82 -20.10
N VAL A 97 -8.21 -7.76 -19.35
CA VAL A 97 -8.24 -7.59 -17.89
C VAL A 97 -8.98 -6.31 -17.50
N TYR A 98 -8.67 -5.18 -18.15
CA TYR A 98 -9.36 -3.93 -17.85
C TYR A 98 -10.83 -3.94 -18.27
N ALA A 99 -11.18 -4.61 -19.37
CA ALA A 99 -12.56 -4.73 -19.81
C ALA A 99 -13.39 -5.57 -18.82
N GLU A 100 -12.83 -6.66 -18.32
CA GLU A 100 -13.47 -7.51 -17.31
C GLU A 100 -13.62 -6.78 -15.97
N ALA A 101 -12.57 -6.10 -15.50
CA ALA A 101 -12.58 -5.36 -14.24
C ALA A 101 -13.52 -4.13 -14.25
N LYS A 102 -13.93 -3.66 -15.43
CA LYS A 102 -14.87 -2.54 -15.63
C LYS A 102 -16.24 -2.98 -16.12
N ASP A 103 -16.50 -4.28 -16.23
CA ASP A 103 -17.83 -4.77 -16.63
C ASP A 103 -18.81 -4.55 -15.46
N ASP A 104 -19.80 -3.68 -15.66
CA ASP A 104 -20.83 -3.34 -14.66
C ASP A 104 -21.63 -4.56 -14.16
N LYS A 105 -21.56 -5.70 -14.87
CA LYS A 105 -22.19 -6.96 -14.44
C LYS A 105 -21.40 -7.68 -13.35
N ASN A 106 -20.13 -7.35 -13.18
CA ASN A 106 -19.24 -7.93 -12.18
C ASN A 106 -19.10 -6.97 -10.99
N ASN A 107 -18.95 -7.51 -9.78
CA ASN A 107 -18.64 -6.69 -8.60
C ASN A 107 -17.14 -6.35 -8.56
N MET A 108 -16.64 -5.68 -9.59
CA MET A 108 -15.23 -5.29 -9.77
C MET A 108 -15.13 -3.81 -10.14
N ASP A 109 -13.96 -3.22 -9.92
CA ASP A 109 -13.67 -1.84 -10.34
C ASP A 109 -12.15 -1.62 -10.48
N VAL A 110 -11.76 -0.53 -11.12
CA VAL A 110 -10.36 -0.13 -11.30
C VAL A 110 -10.13 1.21 -10.63
N VAL A 111 -9.38 1.18 -9.52
CA VAL A 111 -8.99 2.38 -8.77
C VAL A 111 -7.54 2.71 -9.05
N ARG A 112 -7.31 3.88 -9.65
CA ARG A 112 -5.97 4.43 -9.84
C ARG A 112 -5.42 4.96 -8.51
N LEU A 113 -4.28 4.44 -8.08
CA LEU A 113 -3.53 4.92 -6.91
C LEU A 113 -2.35 5.77 -7.37
N GLU A 114 -2.20 6.95 -6.79
CA GLU A 114 -1.19 7.94 -7.19
C GLU A 114 -0.27 8.37 -6.04
N LYS A 115 -0.69 8.15 -4.79
CA LYS A 115 0.03 8.61 -3.60
C LYS A 115 -0.08 7.59 -2.47
N VAL A 116 1.00 7.46 -1.70
CA VAL A 116 1.00 6.68 -0.46
C VAL A 116 0.27 7.40 0.68
N ALA A 117 -0.32 6.62 1.58
CA ALA A 117 -0.79 7.10 2.87
C ALA A 117 0.39 7.18 3.86
N ARG A 118 0.45 8.25 4.65
CA ARG A 118 1.34 8.35 5.83
C ARG A 118 0.68 7.63 6.99
N ILE A 119 1.39 6.64 7.53
CA ILE A 119 0.88 5.72 8.54
C ILE A 119 1.50 6.03 9.89
N ALA A 120 0.65 6.12 10.92
CA ALA A 120 1.06 6.11 12.30
C ALA A 120 0.48 4.88 13.03
N VAL A 121 1.25 4.35 13.97
CA VAL A 121 0.83 3.30 14.89
C VAL A 121 0.93 3.85 16.30
N TYR A 122 -0.15 3.76 17.06
CA TYR A 122 -0.17 4.18 18.45
C TYR A 122 0.43 3.10 19.34
N VAL A 123 1.55 3.42 20.01
CA VAL A 123 2.39 2.42 20.70
C VAL A 123 2.82 2.93 22.07
N PRO A 124 2.45 2.25 23.17
CA PRO A 124 2.96 2.59 24.49
C PRO A 124 4.48 2.39 24.58
N PRO A 125 5.19 3.19 25.39
CA PRO A 125 6.65 3.11 25.52
C PRO A 125 7.15 1.75 26.02
N ASN A 126 6.30 0.98 26.68
CA ASN A 126 6.60 -0.35 27.20
C ASN A 126 5.99 -1.50 26.38
N ALA A 127 5.43 -1.22 25.20
CA ALA A 127 4.91 -2.25 24.30
C ALA A 127 6.03 -3.18 23.81
N LEU A 128 5.75 -4.49 23.72
CA LEU A 128 6.69 -5.44 23.17
C LEU A 128 6.52 -5.51 21.64
N PRO A 129 7.61 -5.72 20.87
CA PRO A 129 7.54 -5.69 19.40
C PRO A 129 6.56 -6.68 18.76
N TRP A 130 6.28 -7.80 19.43
CA TRP A 130 5.38 -8.84 18.92
C TRP A 130 3.93 -8.68 19.38
N ASP A 131 3.64 -7.70 20.23
CA ASP A 131 2.29 -7.53 20.78
C ASP A 131 1.32 -7.07 19.68
N ASP A 132 1.78 -6.35 18.67
CA ASP A 132 0.95 -5.78 17.60
C ASP A 132 1.23 -6.42 16.23
N ALA A 133 0.27 -7.23 15.78
CA ALA A 133 0.35 -7.90 14.48
C ALA A 133 0.46 -6.92 13.29
N VAL A 134 -0.11 -5.72 13.40
CA VAL A 134 -0.02 -4.72 12.32
C VAL A 134 1.39 -4.18 12.20
N GLN A 135 2.08 -3.91 13.31
CA GLN A 135 3.49 -3.52 13.26
C GLN A 135 4.34 -4.62 12.62
N LEU A 136 4.14 -5.87 13.03
CA LEU A 136 4.86 -7.00 12.43
C LEU A 136 4.61 -7.11 10.93
N VAL A 137 3.37 -6.91 10.47
CA VAL A 137 3.02 -6.95 9.06
C VAL A 137 3.62 -5.77 8.29
N LEU A 138 3.58 -4.54 8.82
CA LEU A 138 4.18 -3.37 8.19
C LEU A 138 5.70 -3.51 8.07
N GLU A 139 6.37 -4.00 9.12
CA GLU A 139 7.79 -4.32 9.11
C GLU A 139 8.11 -5.42 8.10
N TYR A 140 7.33 -6.50 8.08
CA TYR A 140 7.50 -7.58 7.12
C TYR A 140 7.28 -7.11 5.69
N ALA A 141 6.27 -6.29 5.41
CA ALA A 141 6.02 -5.72 4.08
C ALA A 141 7.05 -4.64 3.70
N GLU A 142 7.87 -4.17 4.65
CA GLU A 142 8.78 -3.04 4.51
C GLU A 142 8.03 -1.74 4.14
N ILE A 143 6.90 -1.50 4.80
CA ILE A 143 6.11 -0.27 4.69
C ILE A 143 6.47 0.63 5.87
N PRO A 144 6.95 1.87 5.63
CA PRO A 144 7.32 2.78 6.70
C PRO A 144 6.10 3.27 7.48
N TYR A 145 6.27 3.40 8.78
CA TYR A 145 5.29 3.98 9.70
C TYR A 145 5.99 4.67 10.86
N ASP A 146 5.30 5.63 11.48
CA ASP A 146 5.78 6.28 12.69
C ASP A 146 5.05 5.73 13.92
N LYS A 147 5.75 5.69 15.05
CA LYS A 147 5.14 5.36 16.35
C LYS A 147 4.76 6.64 17.06
N LEU A 148 3.54 6.70 17.58
CA LEU A 148 3.04 7.84 18.35
C LEU A 148 2.53 7.38 19.71
N TRP A 149 2.66 8.24 20.72
CA TRP A 149 2.04 8.07 22.02
C TRP A 149 1.25 9.33 22.43
N ASP A 150 0.72 9.36 23.64
CA ASP A 150 -0.10 10.45 24.18
C ASP A 150 0.51 11.84 23.97
N GLU A 151 1.81 12.01 24.21
CA GLU A 151 2.49 13.30 24.07
C GLU A 151 2.45 13.80 22.62
N GLU A 152 2.74 12.92 21.66
CA GLU A 152 2.66 13.22 20.23
C GLU A 152 1.23 13.51 19.78
N VAL A 153 0.26 12.76 20.30
CA VAL A 153 -1.15 12.92 19.96
C VAL A 153 -1.65 14.27 20.47
N LEU A 154 -1.45 14.59 21.74
CA LEU A 154 -1.90 15.84 22.36
C LEU A 154 -1.16 17.07 21.84
N SER A 155 0.10 16.93 21.40
CA SER A 155 0.81 17.99 20.68
C SER A 155 0.33 18.21 19.24
N GLY A 156 -0.66 17.43 18.77
CA GLY A 156 -1.33 17.62 17.50
C GLY A 156 -0.65 16.97 16.29
N LYS A 157 0.31 16.06 16.51
CA LYS A 157 1.06 15.40 15.42
C LYS A 157 0.17 14.55 14.51
N LEU A 158 -1.01 14.11 14.97
CA LEU A 158 -1.96 13.32 14.17
C LEU A 158 -2.34 13.97 12.83
N LYS A 159 -2.33 15.31 12.72
CA LYS A 159 -2.62 16.02 11.46
C LYS A 159 -1.62 15.69 10.34
N GLY A 160 -0.47 15.13 10.70
CA GLY A 160 0.56 14.68 9.77
C GLY A 160 0.34 13.29 9.18
N TYR A 161 -0.74 12.59 9.52
CA TYR A 161 -0.97 11.21 9.09
C TYR A 161 -2.31 11.06 8.40
N ASP A 162 -2.35 10.13 7.44
CA ASP A 162 -3.55 9.80 6.67
C ASP A 162 -4.26 8.57 7.26
N TRP A 163 -3.53 7.73 7.99
CA TRP A 163 -4.04 6.56 8.69
C TRP A 163 -3.38 6.38 10.06
N LEU A 164 -4.19 6.02 11.07
CA LEU A 164 -3.76 5.72 12.43
C LEU A 164 -4.24 4.33 12.82
N HIS A 165 -3.31 3.46 13.24
CA HIS A 165 -3.62 2.17 13.84
C HIS A 165 -3.59 2.25 15.37
N LEU A 166 -4.58 1.62 16.01
CA LEU A 166 -4.74 1.54 17.45
C LEU A 166 -4.88 0.06 17.83
N HIS A 167 -4.00 -0.45 18.69
CA HIS A 167 -4.00 -1.85 19.10
C HIS A 167 -4.41 -1.98 20.57
N HIS A 168 -5.61 -2.51 20.81
CA HIS A 168 -6.14 -2.81 22.15
C HIS A 168 -6.11 -1.66 23.17
N GLU A 169 -6.17 -0.41 22.69
CA GLU A 169 -6.11 0.77 23.56
C GLU A 169 -7.48 1.12 24.17
N ASP A 170 -7.47 1.48 25.45
CA ASP A 170 -8.65 1.93 26.20
C ASP A 170 -8.46 3.38 26.68
N PHE A 171 -9.03 4.32 25.93
CA PHE A 171 -8.97 5.76 26.23
C PHE A 171 -9.95 6.22 27.32
N THR A 172 -10.66 5.31 27.99
CA THR A 172 -11.62 5.68 29.03
C THR A 172 -11.00 5.88 30.40
N GLY A 173 -9.74 5.46 30.60
CA GLY A 173 -9.07 5.47 31.90
C GLY A 173 -9.63 4.44 32.88
N GLN A 174 -10.47 3.52 32.42
CA GLN A 174 -11.00 2.44 33.25
C GLN A 174 -10.02 1.27 33.32
N PHE A 175 -10.01 0.58 34.47
CA PHE A 175 -9.25 -0.65 34.59
C PHE A 175 -9.86 -1.73 33.70
N GLY A 176 -9.11 -2.13 32.67
CA GLY A 176 -9.54 -3.14 31.71
C GLY A 176 -9.83 -4.50 32.34
N LYS A 177 -10.41 -5.41 31.55
CA LYS A 177 -10.83 -6.76 31.98
C LYS A 177 -9.73 -7.58 32.69
N PHE A 178 -8.47 -7.26 32.43
CA PHE A 178 -7.31 -7.92 33.04
C PHE A 178 -7.06 -7.53 34.49
N PHE A 179 -7.63 -6.43 35.00
CA PHE A 179 -7.43 -5.99 36.38
C PHE A 179 -7.85 -7.04 37.40
N ALA A 180 -9.01 -7.68 37.18
CA ALA A 180 -9.55 -8.67 38.11
C ALA A 180 -8.63 -9.90 38.26
N THR A 181 -7.93 -10.29 37.19
CA THR A 181 -7.08 -11.50 37.16
C THR A 181 -5.60 -11.18 37.39
N TYR A 182 -5.13 -10.02 36.93
CA TYR A 182 -3.72 -9.67 36.85
C TYR A 182 -3.37 -8.33 37.50
N GLY A 183 -4.30 -7.70 38.23
CA GLY A 183 -4.07 -6.38 38.85
C GLY A 183 -2.86 -6.32 39.78
N SER A 184 -2.43 -7.44 40.36
CA SER A 184 -1.22 -7.54 41.19
C SER A 184 0.03 -8.01 40.43
N ALA A 185 -0.08 -8.30 39.13
CA ALA A 185 1.05 -8.77 38.34
C ALA A 185 2.04 -7.63 38.08
N PRO A 186 3.38 -7.86 38.16
CA PRO A 186 4.36 -6.79 38.01
C PRO A 186 4.25 -6.01 36.70
N TRP A 187 3.96 -6.70 35.59
CA TRP A 187 3.79 -6.07 34.28
C TRP A 187 2.56 -5.15 34.25
N TYR A 188 1.48 -5.54 34.92
CA TYR A 188 0.24 -4.76 34.97
C TYR A 188 0.41 -3.51 35.85
N LEU A 189 1.04 -3.67 37.02
CA LEU A 189 1.37 -2.55 37.91
C LEU A 189 2.29 -1.53 37.21
N ASN A 190 3.27 -2.01 36.44
CA ASN A 190 4.14 -1.13 35.67
C ASN A 190 3.38 -0.39 34.55
N GLN A 191 2.50 -1.08 33.82
CA GLN A 191 1.63 -0.45 32.80
C GLN A 191 0.75 0.63 33.43
N GLN A 192 0.07 0.31 34.53
CA GLN A 192 -0.76 1.26 35.27
C GLN A 192 0.03 2.48 35.69
N LYS A 193 1.22 2.28 36.27
CA LYS A 193 2.11 3.36 36.68
C LYS A 193 2.49 4.27 35.51
N ILE A 194 2.87 3.69 34.37
CA ILE A 194 3.24 4.45 33.16
C ILE A 194 2.06 5.31 32.69
N ASN A 195 0.86 4.74 32.63
CA ASN A 195 -0.33 5.45 32.19
C ASN A 195 -0.72 6.58 33.18
N GLU A 196 -0.68 6.32 34.49
CA GLU A 196 -0.98 7.33 35.53
C GLU A 196 0.06 8.46 35.57
N ASP A 197 1.36 8.13 35.48
CA ASP A 197 2.44 9.11 35.40
C ASP A 197 2.29 9.99 34.14
N MET A 198 1.89 9.39 33.01
CA MET A 198 1.64 10.11 31.76
C MET A 198 0.43 11.04 31.86
N ALA A 199 -0.69 10.56 32.41
CA ALA A 199 -1.88 11.38 32.64
C ALA A 199 -1.54 12.59 33.54
N ALA A 200 -0.86 12.35 34.67
CA ALA A 200 -0.44 13.43 35.57
C ALA A 200 0.50 14.45 34.90
N LYS A 201 1.33 14.01 33.96
CA LYS A 201 2.23 14.87 33.18
C LYS A 201 1.47 15.75 32.19
N LEU A 202 0.41 15.23 31.57
CA LEU A 202 -0.29 15.87 30.44
C LEU A 202 -1.53 16.69 30.83
N GLY A 203 -2.05 16.51 32.07
CA GLY A 203 -3.12 17.33 32.66
C GLY A 203 -4.49 16.70 32.54
#